data_AF-U3KB25-F1
#
_entry.id   AF-U3KB25-F1
#
_cell.length_a   1.000
_cell.length_b   1.000
_cell.length_c   1.000
_cell.angle_alpha   90.00
_cell.angle_beta   90.00
_cell.angle_gamma   90.00
#
_symmetry.space_group_name_H-M   'P 1'
#
loop_
_entity.id
_entity.type
_entity.pdbx_description
1 polymer ?
#
loop_
_entity_poly.entity_id
_entity_poly.type
_entity_poly.pdbx_seq_one_letter_code
_entity_poly.pdbx_strand_id
1 'polypeptide(L)'
;MASFFMATLKSFQGGKDESPKGGPKDDKAAALPNGMAREEFEEYQRQLLEAKIERDKMFAQRKAERATVRMHLRDKYHLAQDERDDAQVHVAGGAVELPQDLAAMVHSEEEEGEEEDGSAGTFAFLAKLREVELPALRDRALGGVDQVKEKCVLM
;
A
#
# COMPACT_ATOMS: atom_id res chain seq x y z
N MET A 1 16.32 -37.18 19.55
CA MET A 1 16.82 -35.79 19.39
C MET A 1 16.07 -34.83 20.32
N ALA A 2 16.06 -35.09 21.65
CA ALA A 2 15.34 -34.26 22.62
C ALA A 2 16.24 -33.75 23.78
N SER A 3 17.52 -34.13 23.79
CA SER A 3 18.47 -33.76 24.83
C SER A 3 19.10 -32.37 24.63
N PHE A 4 19.10 -31.83 23.41
CA PHE A 4 19.67 -30.51 23.13
C PHE A 4 18.76 -29.35 23.59
N PHE A 5 17.44 -29.53 23.59
CA PHE A 5 16.50 -28.48 23.98
C PHE A 5 16.37 -28.32 25.51
N MET A 6 16.62 -29.37 26.29
CA MET A 6 16.63 -29.27 27.75
C MET A 6 17.91 -28.65 28.32
N ALA A 7 19.04 -28.77 27.60
CA ALA A 7 20.30 -28.16 28.02
C ALA A 7 20.27 -26.63 27.94
N THR A 8 19.55 -26.06 26.97
CA THR A 8 19.39 -24.60 26.82
C THR A 8 18.40 -23.99 27.82
N LEU A 9 17.40 -24.75 28.27
CA LEU A 9 16.47 -24.30 29.32
C LEU A 9 17.09 -24.30 30.73
N LYS A 10 18.12 -25.13 30.96
CA LYS A 10 18.77 -25.25 32.27
C LYS A 10 19.74 -24.10 32.60
N SER A 11 20.13 -23.28 31.61
CA SER A 11 20.97 -22.08 31.85
C SER A 11 20.15 -20.82 32.19
N PHE A 12 18.82 -20.84 32.07
CA PHE A 12 17.95 -19.73 32.48
C PHE A 12 17.40 -19.86 33.90
N GLN A 13 17.48 -21.04 34.50
CA GLN A 13 16.93 -21.31 35.84
C GLN A 13 18.05 -21.37 36.88
N GLY A 14 18.78 -20.27 37.01
CA GLY A 14 19.80 -20.06 38.02
C GLY A 14 19.48 -18.83 38.86
N GLY A 15 18.80 -19.04 39.99
CA GLY A 15 18.78 -18.08 41.08
C GLY A 15 17.40 -17.64 41.56
N LYS A 16 16.73 -18.49 42.36
CA LYS A 16 15.93 -18.06 43.51
C LYS A 16 15.37 -19.27 44.25
N ASP A 17 16.01 -19.59 45.36
CA ASP A 17 15.35 -20.03 46.58
C ASP A 17 16.29 -19.67 47.73
N GLU A 18 15.99 -18.53 48.37
CA GLU A 18 15.84 -18.40 49.82
C GLU A 18 15.64 -16.92 50.19
N SER A 19 14.56 -16.67 50.91
CA SER A 19 14.28 -15.46 51.68
C SER A 19 13.65 -15.94 53.00
N PRO A 20 13.58 -15.14 54.10
CA PRO A 20 14.11 -13.80 54.33
C PRO A 20 14.84 -13.65 55.69
N LYS A 21 15.85 -12.77 55.79
CA LYS A 21 16.16 -12.12 57.07
C LYS A 21 16.94 -10.82 56.86
N GLY A 22 16.36 -9.72 57.34
CA GLY A 22 17.09 -8.48 57.64
C GLY A 22 16.52 -7.22 56.99
N GLY A 23 15.51 -6.64 57.65
CA GLY A 23 15.34 -5.20 57.94
C GLY A 23 15.42 -4.14 56.82
N PRO A 24 14.59 -3.07 56.90
CA PRO A 24 14.61 -1.98 55.93
C PRO A 24 15.91 -1.19 56.09
N LYS A 25 16.65 -1.04 55.00
CA LYS A 25 17.67 -0.01 54.89
C LYS A 25 17.20 0.97 53.83
N ASP A 26 16.48 1.95 54.32
CA ASP A 26 16.43 3.27 53.71
C ASP A 26 17.86 3.79 53.46
N ASP A 27 17.97 4.71 52.51
CA ASP A 27 19.16 5.52 52.24
C ASP A 27 20.30 4.85 51.47
N LYS A 28 20.01 4.44 50.23
CA LYS A 28 20.97 4.65 49.14
C LYS A 28 20.30 5.43 48.03
N ALA A 29 20.33 6.76 48.16
CA ALA A 29 20.28 7.63 46.99
C ALA A 29 21.29 7.09 45.99
N ALA A 30 20.80 6.57 44.87
CA ALA A 30 21.62 6.07 43.79
C ALA A 30 22.60 7.19 43.41
N ALA A 31 23.89 6.99 43.69
CA ALA A 31 24.92 7.90 43.25
C ALA A 31 24.83 7.96 41.72
N LEU A 32 24.38 9.11 41.20
CA LEU A 32 24.24 9.35 39.77
C LEU A 32 25.62 9.16 39.14
N PRO A 33 25.75 8.31 38.10
CA PRO A 33 27.04 7.82 37.63
C PRO A 33 27.93 8.87 36.94
N ASN A 34 27.65 10.18 37.06
CA ASN A 34 28.45 11.19 36.36
C ASN A 34 28.48 12.60 36.97
N GLY A 35 28.06 12.79 38.23
CA GLY A 35 28.05 14.14 38.83
C GLY A 35 27.09 15.15 38.19
N MET A 36 26.23 14.70 37.27
CA MET A 36 25.15 15.48 36.67
C MET A 36 24.08 15.77 37.73
N ALA A 37 23.43 16.92 37.65
CA ALA A 37 22.30 17.22 38.52
C ALA A 37 21.20 16.17 38.30
N ARG A 38 20.47 15.80 39.35
CA ARG A 38 19.42 14.78 39.27
C ARG A 38 18.40 15.07 38.16
N GLU A 39 18.09 16.34 37.96
CA GLU A 39 17.19 16.84 36.93
C GLU A 39 17.74 16.60 35.51
N GLU A 40 19.02 16.86 35.25
CA GLU A 40 19.68 16.64 33.95
C GLU A 40 19.68 15.16 33.55
N PHE A 41 19.85 14.26 34.52
CA PHE A 41 19.81 12.82 34.27
C PHE A 41 18.40 12.34 33.90
N GLU A 42 17.38 12.86 34.57
CA GLU A 42 15.98 12.56 34.26
C GLU A 42 15.59 13.11 32.87
N GLU A 43 16.06 14.30 32.52
CA GLU A 43 15.88 14.88 31.18
C GLU A 43 16.57 14.07 30.09
N TYR A 44 17.80 13.62 30.32
CA TYR A 44 18.51 12.75 29.37
C TYR A 44 17.75 11.45 29.12
N GLN A 45 17.18 10.83 30.16
CA GLN A 45 16.33 9.65 30.00
C GLN A 45 15.06 9.94 29.20
N ARG A 46 14.42 11.10 29.43
CA ARG A 46 13.27 11.55 28.65
C ARG A 46 13.62 11.74 27.17
N GLN A 47 14.72 12.41 26.86
CA GLN A 47 15.19 12.63 25.49
C GLN A 47 15.44 11.32 24.75
N LEU A 48 16.06 10.34 25.42
CA LEU A 48 16.27 9.00 24.83
C LEU A 48 14.94 8.30 24.53
N LEU A 49 13.96 8.44 25.43
CA LEU A 49 12.63 7.87 25.25
C LEU A 49 11.89 8.56 24.10
N GLU A 50 11.89 9.89 24.05
CA GLU A 50 11.25 10.69 22.99
C GLU A 50 11.86 10.38 21.62
N ALA A 51 13.19 10.38 21.50
CA ALA A 51 13.87 10.02 20.26
C ALA A 51 13.60 8.58 19.83
N LYS A 52 13.33 7.66 20.77
CA LYS A 52 12.91 6.30 20.45
C LYS A 52 11.47 6.29 19.93
N ILE A 53 10.56 7.00 20.59
CA ILE A 53 9.15 7.11 20.18
C ILE A 53 9.04 7.71 18.78
N GLU A 54 9.77 8.79 18.49
CA GLU A 54 9.78 9.42 17.17
C GLU A 54 10.28 8.47 16.07
N ARG A 55 11.37 7.74 16.34
CA ARG A 55 11.85 6.71 15.40
C ARG A 55 10.82 5.62 15.19
N ASP A 56 10.24 5.09 16.26
CA ASP A 56 9.25 4.01 16.18
C ASP A 56 8.00 4.46 15.41
N LYS A 57 7.57 5.73 15.57
CA LYS A 57 6.50 6.34 14.77
C LYS A 57 6.85 6.39 13.27
N MET A 58 8.05 6.88 12.93
CA MET A 58 8.51 6.92 11.54
C MET A 58 8.62 5.53 10.92
N PHE A 59 9.07 4.54 11.69
CA PHE A 59 9.11 3.14 11.26
C PHE A 59 7.71 2.57 11.05
N ALA A 60 6.78 2.85 11.97
CA ALA A 60 5.39 2.42 11.84
C ALA A 60 4.74 3.00 10.58
N GLN A 61 4.91 4.30 10.31
CA GLN A 61 4.42 4.96 9.11
C GLN A 61 4.97 4.33 7.83
N ARG A 62 6.30 4.22 7.68
CA ARG A 62 6.92 3.61 6.49
C ARG A 62 6.53 2.14 6.29
N LYS A 63 6.26 1.43 7.38
CA LYS A 63 5.81 0.03 7.33
C LYS A 63 4.36 -0.06 6.88
N ALA A 64 3.51 0.84 7.34
CA ALA A 64 2.13 0.97 6.89
C ALA A 64 2.05 1.38 5.42
N GLU A 65 2.80 2.41 4.98
CA GLU A 65 2.89 2.79 3.55
C GLU A 65 3.24 1.60 2.65
N ARG A 66 4.25 0.81 3.05
CA ARG A 66 4.66 -0.38 2.31
C ARG A 66 3.58 -1.47 2.33
N ALA A 67 2.83 -1.60 3.42
CA ALA A 67 1.70 -2.52 3.51
C ALA A 67 0.57 -2.08 2.59
N THR A 68 0.22 -0.79 2.55
CA THR A 68 -0.78 -0.24 1.64
C THR A 68 -0.44 -0.52 0.17
N VAL A 69 0.82 -0.30 -0.25
CA VAL A 69 1.26 -0.64 -1.62
C VAL A 69 1.10 -2.13 -1.92
N ARG A 70 1.45 -3.00 -0.97
CA ARG A 70 1.29 -4.45 -1.11
C ARG A 70 -0.19 -4.87 -1.20
N MET A 71 -1.08 -4.24 -0.45
CA MET A 71 -2.52 -4.49 -0.51
C MET A 71 -3.07 -4.10 -1.88
N HIS A 72 -2.74 -2.90 -2.36
CA HIS A 72 -3.20 -2.42 -3.65
C HIS A 72 -2.74 -3.30 -4.81
N LEU A 73 -1.49 -3.76 -4.81
CA LEU A 73 -1.00 -4.72 -5.82
C LEU A 73 -1.72 -6.07 -5.74
N ARG A 74 -2.06 -6.54 -4.54
CA ARG A 74 -2.86 -7.77 -4.40
C ARG A 74 -4.25 -7.60 -4.97
N ASP A 75 -4.90 -6.47 -4.71
CA ASP A 75 -6.22 -6.16 -5.26
C ASP A 75 -6.16 -6.07 -6.80
N LYS A 76 -5.16 -5.37 -7.37
CA LYS A 76 -4.97 -5.21 -8.82
C LYS A 76 -4.83 -6.56 -9.56
N TYR A 77 -4.21 -7.55 -8.92
CA TYR A 77 -4.02 -8.89 -9.51
C TYR A 77 -4.93 -9.97 -8.91
N HIS A 78 -5.95 -9.60 -8.14
CA HIS A 78 -6.89 -10.51 -7.47
C HIS A 78 -6.21 -11.63 -6.66
N LEU A 79 -5.12 -11.28 -5.98
CA LEU A 79 -4.40 -12.17 -5.08
C LEU A 79 -5.06 -12.22 -3.71
N ALA A 80 -4.87 -13.32 -2.99
CA ALA A 80 -5.36 -13.44 -1.62
C ALA A 80 -4.71 -12.42 -0.70
N GLN A 81 -5.52 -11.75 0.11
CA GLN A 81 -5.08 -10.76 1.09
C GLN A 81 -4.29 -11.37 2.24
N ASP A 82 -3.42 -10.57 2.86
CA ASP A 82 -2.54 -10.99 3.96
C ASP A 82 -2.85 -10.15 5.20
N GLU A 83 -3.39 -10.80 6.25
CA GLU A 83 -3.78 -10.17 7.51
C GLU A 83 -2.63 -9.41 8.19
N ARG A 84 -1.37 -9.77 7.88
CA ARG A 84 -0.18 -9.09 8.42
C ARG A 84 -0.02 -7.68 7.87
N ASP A 85 -0.53 -7.43 6.66
CA ASP A 85 -0.49 -6.11 6.04
C ASP A 85 -1.55 -5.21 6.69
N ASP A 86 -2.76 -5.74 6.95
CA ASP A 86 -3.80 -5.04 7.72
C ASP A 86 -3.31 -4.66 9.13
N ALA A 87 -2.67 -5.60 9.83
CA ALA A 87 -2.09 -5.34 11.14
C ALA A 87 -1.03 -4.22 11.12
N GLN A 88 -0.20 -4.14 10.07
CA GLN A 88 0.82 -3.10 9.94
C GLN A 88 0.21 -1.71 9.72
N VAL A 89 -0.87 -1.64 8.95
CA VAL A 89 -1.63 -0.40 8.73
C VAL A 89 -2.27 0.06 10.04
N HIS A 90 -2.90 -0.85 10.79
CA HIS A 90 -3.51 -0.52 12.09
C HIS A 90 -2.50 -0.01 13.13
N VAL A 91 -1.27 -0.53 13.15
CA VAL A 91 -0.21 -0.07 14.08
C VAL A 91 0.16 1.40 13.87
N ALA A 92 0.02 1.93 12.66
CA ALA A 92 0.28 3.35 12.36
C ALA A 92 -0.90 4.28 12.71
N GLY A 93 -2.01 3.75 13.24
CA GLY A 93 -3.19 4.51 13.64
C GLY A 93 -4.31 4.55 12.61
N GLY A 94 -4.28 3.71 11.58
CA GLY A 94 -5.35 3.61 10.58
C GLY A 94 -4.83 3.53 9.15
N ALA A 95 -5.75 3.65 8.19
CA ALA A 95 -5.43 3.61 6.77
C ALA A 95 -4.43 4.72 6.41
N VAL A 96 -3.21 4.32 6.06
CA VAL A 96 -2.20 5.23 5.51
C VAL A 96 -2.46 5.34 4.02
N GLU A 97 -2.78 6.55 3.56
CA GLU A 97 -3.01 6.84 2.14
C GLU A 97 -1.77 6.49 1.31
N LEU A 98 -2.00 6.04 0.07
CA LEU A 98 -0.89 5.77 -0.84
C LEU A 98 -0.08 7.06 -1.06
N PRO A 99 1.26 6.96 -1.17
CA PRO A 99 2.09 8.08 -1.56
C PRO A 99 1.55 8.78 -2.81
N GLN A 100 1.57 10.12 -2.82
CA GLN A 100 0.93 10.95 -3.84
C GLN A 100 1.35 10.57 -5.27
N ASP A 101 2.62 10.26 -5.49
CA ASP A 101 3.14 9.84 -6.80
C ASP A 101 2.48 8.53 -7.30
N LEU A 102 2.22 7.59 -6.39
CA LEU A 102 1.56 6.32 -6.72
C LEU A 102 0.04 6.50 -6.88
N ALA A 103 -0.58 7.35 -6.05
CA ALA A 103 -1.98 7.69 -6.20
C ALA A 103 -2.25 8.37 -7.56
N ALA A 104 -1.37 9.27 -7.99
CA ALA A 104 -1.49 9.94 -9.28
C ALA A 104 -1.43 8.97 -10.47
N MET A 105 -0.58 7.93 -10.43
CA MET A 105 -0.52 6.92 -11.50
C MET A 105 -1.80 6.10 -11.63
N VAL A 106 -2.52 5.84 -10.52
CA VAL A 106 -3.81 5.12 -10.56
C VAL A 106 -4.89 6.01 -11.17
N HIS A 107 -4.95 7.28 -10.76
CA HIS A 107 -5.97 8.21 -11.28
C HIS A 107 -5.75 8.61 -12.74
N SER A 108 -4.50 8.69 -13.20
CA SER A 108 -4.22 8.93 -14.62
C SER A 108 -4.67 7.77 -15.52
N GLU A 109 -4.59 6.51 -15.05
CA GLU A 109 -5.13 5.36 -15.79
C GLU A 109 -6.68 5.40 -15.86
N GLU A 110 -7.35 5.93 -14.83
CA GLU A 110 -8.81 6.12 -14.82
C GLU A 110 -9.24 7.23 -15.80
N GLU A 111 -8.57 8.40 -15.81
CA GLU A 111 -8.87 9.48 -16.76
C GLU A 111 -8.56 9.10 -18.22
N GLU A 112 -7.47 8.36 -18.48
CA GLU A 112 -7.16 7.85 -19.83
C GLU A 112 -8.14 6.75 -20.29
N GLY A 113 -8.76 6.02 -19.35
CA GLY A 113 -9.81 5.04 -19.62
C GLY A 113 -11.21 5.63 -19.83
N GLU A 114 -11.49 6.81 -19.29
CA GLU A 114 -12.79 7.49 -19.44
C GLU A 114 -12.97 8.18 -20.79
N GLU A 115 -11.88 8.59 -21.47
CA GLU A 115 -11.91 9.07 -22.86
C GLU A 115 -12.12 7.94 -23.89
N GLU A 116 -11.95 6.67 -23.48
CA GLU A 116 -12.12 5.48 -24.32
C GLU A 116 -13.19 4.50 -23.78
N ASP A 117 -14.13 4.93 -22.93
CA ASP A 117 -15.21 4.04 -22.48
C ASP A 117 -16.36 3.97 -23.51
N GLY A 118 -16.24 2.99 -24.41
CA GLY A 118 -17.24 2.10 -25.05
C GLY A 118 -18.69 2.52 -25.38
N SER A 119 -19.27 3.50 -24.71
CA SER A 119 -20.66 3.96 -24.88
C SER A 119 -20.73 5.35 -25.53
N ALA A 120 -19.85 6.28 -25.14
CA ALA A 120 -19.85 7.63 -25.69
C ALA A 120 -19.29 7.68 -27.13
N GLY A 121 -18.22 6.92 -27.38
CA GLY A 121 -17.60 6.79 -28.71
C GLY A 121 -18.48 6.05 -29.72
N THR A 122 -19.18 5.01 -29.30
CA THR A 122 -20.12 4.25 -30.16
C THR A 122 -21.34 5.10 -30.51
N PHE A 123 -21.88 5.88 -29.56
CA PHE A 123 -22.99 6.80 -29.82
C PHE A 123 -22.57 7.97 -30.72
N ALA A 124 -21.36 8.51 -30.55
CA ALA A 124 -20.81 9.55 -31.43
C ALA A 124 -20.55 9.03 -32.85
N PHE A 125 -20.09 7.79 -32.99
CA PHE A 125 -19.93 7.14 -34.30
C PHE A 125 -21.29 6.88 -34.97
N LEU A 126 -22.30 6.42 -34.22
CA LEU A 126 -23.67 6.24 -34.73
C LEU A 126 -24.33 7.58 -35.12
N ALA A 127 -24.05 8.67 -34.40
CA ALA A 127 -24.49 10.00 -34.77
C ALA A 127 -23.90 10.46 -36.11
N LYS A 128 -22.60 10.19 -36.36
CA LYS A 128 -21.97 10.43 -37.66
C LYS A 128 -22.57 9.58 -38.78
N LEU A 129 -22.97 8.34 -38.50
CA LEU A 129 -23.64 7.49 -39.49
C LEU A 129 -25.06 7.96 -39.84
N ARG A 130 -25.74 8.67 -38.93
CA ARG A 130 -27.05 9.28 -39.21
C ARG A 130 -26.96 10.40 -40.26
N GLU A 131 -25.81 11.05 -40.37
CA GLU A 131 -25.55 12.11 -41.36
C GLU A 131 -25.15 11.52 -42.73
N VAL A 132 -24.86 10.22 -42.82
CA VAL A 132 -24.53 9.56 -44.08
C VAL A 132 -25.82 9.06 -44.75
N GLU A 133 -26.18 9.63 -45.88
CA GLU A 133 -27.30 9.14 -46.71
C GLU A 133 -26.93 7.80 -47.38
N LEU A 134 -27.18 6.71 -46.66
CA LEU A 134 -27.02 5.33 -47.15
C LEU A 134 -27.75 5.04 -48.48
N PRO A 135 -28.94 5.61 -48.79
CA PRO A 135 -29.59 5.41 -50.09
C PRO A 135 -28.77 5.98 -51.25
N ALA A 136 -28.26 7.20 -51.13
CA ALA A 136 -27.44 7.83 -52.17
C ALA A 136 -26.11 7.11 -52.37
N LEU A 137 -25.50 6.60 -51.29
CA LEU A 137 -24.28 5.79 -51.35
C LEU A 137 -24.54 4.46 -52.07
N ARG A 138 -25.68 3.81 -51.78
CA ARG A 138 -26.09 2.57 -52.45
C ARG A 138 -26.33 2.80 -53.94
N ASP A 139 -27.08 3.84 -54.31
CA ASP A 139 -27.40 4.13 -55.70
C ASP A 139 -26.14 4.43 -56.52
N ARG A 140 -25.17 5.13 -55.92
CA ARG A 140 -23.85 5.36 -56.53
C ARG A 140 -23.04 4.07 -56.70
N ALA A 141 -23.09 3.15 -55.73
CA ALA A 141 -22.38 1.88 -55.82
C ALA A 141 -22.98 0.95 -56.89
N LEU A 142 -24.31 0.85 -56.94
CA LEU A 142 -25.01 0.02 -57.92
C LEU A 142 -24.88 0.58 -59.34
N GLY A 143 -25.06 1.90 -59.52
CA GLY A 143 -24.91 2.55 -60.82
C GLY A 143 -23.49 2.43 -61.41
N GLY A 144 -22.46 2.34 -60.56
CA GLY A 144 -21.09 2.06 -60.99
C GLY A 144 -20.89 0.63 -61.51
N VAL A 145 -21.51 -0.35 -60.85
CA VAL A 145 -21.44 -1.76 -61.27
C VAL A 145 -22.18 -1.99 -62.59
N ASP A 146 -23.33 -1.36 -62.77
CA ASP A 146 -24.10 -1.47 -64.02
C ASP A 146 -23.36 -0.80 -65.19
N GLN A 147 -22.72 0.34 -64.98
CA GLN A 147 -21.85 0.97 -65.99
C GLN A 147 -20.64 0.10 -66.38
N VAL A 148 -20.04 -0.62 -65.43
CA VAL A 148 -18.92 -1.54 -65.72
C VAL A 148 -19.43 -2.77 -66.46
N LYS A 149 -20.60 -3.31 -66.08
CA LYS A 149 -21.23 -4.42 -66.79
C LYS A 149 -21.56 -4.05 -68.23
N GLU A 150 -22.18 -2.89 -68.49
CA GLU A 150 -22.50 -2.48 -69.85
C GLU A 150 -21.25 -2.27 -70.71
N LYS A 151 -20.19 -1.67 -70.16
CA LYS A 151 -18.91 -1.50 -70.88
C LYS A 151 -18.19 -2.83 -71.15
N CYS A 152 -18.40 -3.85 -70.32
CA CYS A 152 -17.82 -5.18 -70.49
C CYS A 152 -18.62 -6.07 -71.45
N VAL A 153 -19.92 -5.78 -71.65
CA VAL A 153 -20.78 -6.44 -72.65
C VAL A 153 -20.60 -5.84 -74.05
N LEU A 154 -20.13 -4.59 -74.15
CA LEU A 154 -19.79 -3.93 -75.43
C LEU A 154 -18.35 -4.17 -75.91
N MET A 155 -17.52 -4.89 -75.15
CA MET A 155 -16.22 -5.41 -75.57
C MET A 155 -16.34 -6.85 -76.04
#